data_AF-A0A935GQA0-F1
#
_entry.id   AF-A0A935GQA0-F1
#
_cell.length_a   1.000
_cell.length_b   1.000
_cell.length_c   1.000
_cell.angle_alpha   90.00
_cell.angle_beta   90.00
_cell.angle_gamma   90.00
#
_symmetry.space_group_name_H-M   'P 1'
#
loop_
_entity.id
_entity.type
_entity.pdbx_description
1 polymer ?
#
loop_
_entity_poly.entity_id
_entity_poly.type
_entity_poly.pdbx_seq_one_letter_code
_entity_poly.pdbx_strand_id
1 'polypeptide(L)' 'MNTTAPTALIAEDKPSLAQALHIGLQRAWPALRVVTSVGDGVSAVRQALDL' A
#
# COMPACT_ATOMS: atom_id res chain seq x y z
N MET A 1 -7.37 -21.27 -12.22
CA MET A 1 -7.12 -20.72 -10.87
C MET A 1 -6.93 -19.22 -11.03
N ASN A 2 -7.84 -18.44 -10.46
CA ASN A 2 -7.85 -16.98 -10.59
C ASN A 2 -6.96 -16.45 -9.47
N THR A 3 -5.65 -16.33 -9.71
CA THR A 3 -4.74 -15.85 -8.68
C THR A 3 -4.91 -14.35 -8.54
N THR A 4 -5.69 -13.90 -7.55
CA THR A 4 -5.79 -12.48 -7.21
C THR A 4 -4.41 -11.99 -6.80
N ALA A 5 -3.89 -10.98 -7.51
CA ALA A 5 -2.61 -10.37 -7.17
C ALA A 5 -2.67 -9.79 -5.75
N PRO A 6 -1.64 -9.98 -4.91
CA PRO A 6 -1.63 -9.45 -3.55
C PRO A 6 -1.71 -7.92 -3.60
N THR A 7 -2.48 -7.33 -2.68
CA THR A 7 -2.65 -5.89 -2.56
C THR A 7 -2.08 -5.38 -1.24
N ALA A 8 -1.68 -4.11 -1.22
CA ALA A 8 -1.24 -3.41 -0.02
C ALA A 8 -1.78 -1.98 0.01
N LEU A 9 -1.99 -1.47 1.21
CA LEU A 9 -2.20 -0.06 1.51
C LEU A 9 -0.97 0.45 2.28
N ILE A 10 -0.53 1.67 2.00
CA ILE A 10 0.55 2.33 2.75
C ILE A 10 -0.05 3.34 3.74
N ALA A 11 0.36 3.27 5.00
CA ALA A 11 0.00 4.25 6.03
C ALA A 11 1.27 4.97 6.49
N GLU A 12 1.52 6.17 5.95
CA GLU A 12 2.76 6.92 6.15
C GLU A 12 2.50 8.43 6.03
N ASP A 13 2.86 9.19 7.06
CA ASP A 13 2.60 10.62 7.18
C ASP A 13 3.60 11.49 6.40
N LYS A 14 4.79 10.96 6.10
CA LYS A 14 5.82 11.65 5.33
C LYS A 14 5.77 11.24 3.85
N PRO A 15 5.41 12.14 2.91
CA PRO A 15 5.29 11.81 1.49
C PRO A 15 6.57 11.22 0.86
N SER A 16 7.74 11.71 1.26
CA SER A 16 9.02 11.20 0.77
C SER A 16 9.29 9.76 1.21
N LEU A 17 8.89 9.41 2.44
CA LEU A 17 9.03 8.06 2.97
C LEU A 17 8.00 7.11 2.32
N ALA A 18 6.76 7.56 2.13
CA ALA A 18 5.72 6.80 1.43
C ALA A 18 6.18 6.44 0.01
N GLN A 19 6.79 7.40 -0.71
CA GLN A 19 7.35 7.18 -2.04
C GLN A 19 8.51 6.17 -2.02
N ALA A 20 9.44 6.31 -1.06
CA ALA A 20 10.55 5.39 -0.92
C ALA A 20 10.07 3.96 -0.62
N LEU A 21 9.07 3.82 0.26
CA LEU A 21 8.45 2.54 0.59
C LEU A 21 7.75 1.93 -0.62
N HIS A 22 6.99 2.72 -1.38
CA HIS A 22 6.36 2.26 -2.61
C HIS A 22 7.39 1.69 -3.60
N ILE A 23 8.46 2.43 -3.87
CA ILE A 23 9.55 1.98 -4.76
C ILE A 23 10.20 0.69 -4.22
N GLY A 24 10.47 0.63 -2.91
CA GLY A 24 11.05 -0.54 -2.26
C GLY A 24 10.17 -1.78 -2.40
N LEU A 25 8.86 -1.64 -2.14
CA LEU A 25 7.88 -2.71 -2.26
C LEU A 25 7.75 -3.20 -3.71
N GLN A 26 7.71 -2.30 -4.69
CA GLN A 26 7.65 -2.69 -6.11
C GLN A 26 8.90 -3.47 -6.55
N ARG A 27 10.08 -3.13 -6.04
CA ARG A 27 11.32 -3.86 -6.34
C ARG A 27 11.37 -5.22 -5.64
N ALA A 28 10.99 -5.28 -4.36
CA ALA A 28 11.07 -6.49 -3.56
C ALA A 28 9.94 -7.49 -3.87
N TRP A 29 8.77 -7.01 -4.26
CA TRP A 29 7.59 -7.81 -4.53
C TRP A 29 6.84 -7.29 -5.77
N PRO A 30 7.31 -7.62 -6.99
CA PRO A 30 6.73 -7.09 -8.23
C PRO A 30 5.25 -7.40 -8.46
N ALA A 31 4.75 -8.49 -7.85
CA ALA A 31 3.34 -8.86 -7.92
C ALA A 31 2.45 -8.07 -6.93
N LEU A 32 3.03 -7.32 -5.98
CA LEU A 32 2.29 -6.54 -5.00
C LEU A 32 1.74 -5.26 -5.62
N ARG A 33 0.42 -5.08 -5.52
CA ARG A 33 -0.26 -3.86 -5.96
C ARG A 33 -0.54 -2.97 -4.76
N VAL A 34 0.16 -1.84 -4.68
CA VAL A 34 -0.20 -0.79 -3.71
C VAL A 34 -1.45 -0.08 -4.24
N VAL A 35 -2.58 -0.24 -3.56
CA VAL A 35 -3.89 0.27 -4.02
C VAL A 35 -4.20 1.67 -3.51
N THR A 36 -3.57 2.08 -2.41
CA THR A 36 -3.75 3.42 -1.83
C THR A 36 -2.65 3.74 -0.81
N SER A 37 -2.47 5.03 -0.52
CA SER A 37 -1.58 5.55 0.51
C SER A 37 -2.31 6.61 1.32
N VAL A 38 -2.28 6.49 2.65
CA VAL A 38 -2.92 7.42 3.60
C VAL A 38 -1.91 7.91 4.63
N GLY A 39 -2.17 9.07 5.23
CA GLY A 39 -1.24 9.72 6.17
C GLY A 39 -1.36 9.27 7.63
N ASP A 40 -2.36 8.46 7.97
CA ASP A 40 -2.63 8.06 9.36
C ASP A 40 -3.28 6.68 9.46
N GLY A 41 -3.16 6.07 10.64
CA GLY A 41 -3.67 4.72 10.89
C GLY A 41 -5.19 4.62 10.88
N VAL A 42 -5.93 5.68 11.25
CA VAL A 42 -7.40 5.63 11.27
C VAL A 42 -7.93 5.60 9.83
N SER A 43 -7.40 6.44 8.95
CA SER A 43 -7.69 6.43 7.51
C SER A 43 -7.27 5.10 6.87
N ALA A 44 -6.17 4.50 7.31
CA ALA A 44 -5.71 3.19 6.83
C ALA A 44 -6.72 2.08 7.12
N VAL A 45 -7.22 2.01 8.36
CA VAL A 45 -8.23 1.02 8.77
C VAL A 45 -9.53 1.23 7.99
N ARG A 46 -10.01 2.47 7.89
CA ARG A 46 -11.22 2.79 7.13
C ARG A 46 -11.10 2.33 5.69
N GLN A 47 -10.02 2.73 5.02
CA GLN A 47 -9.80 2.38 3.63
C GLN A 47 -9.61 0.87 3.42
N ALA A 48 -8.98 0.16 4.36
CA ALA A 48 -8.80 -1.28 4.28
C ALA A 48 -10.11 -2.07 4.40
N LEU A 49 -11.13 -1.53 5.08
CA LEU A 49 -12.46 -2.14 5.17
C LEU A 49 -13.29 -1.95 3.88
N ASP A 50 -12.90 -1.02 3.02
CA ASP A 50 -13.56 -0.71 1.75
C ASP A 50 -12.93 -1.44 0.53
N LEU A 51 -11.87 -2.23 0.73
CA LEU A 51 -11.15 -2.99 -0.32
C LEU A 51 -11.70 -4.40 -0.52
#